data_AF-C5F159-F1
#
_entry.id   AF-C5F159-F1
#
_cell.length_a   1.000
_cell.length_b   1.000
_cell.length_c   1.000
_cell.angle_alpha   90.00
_cell.angle_beta   90.00
_cell.angle_gamma   90.00
#
_symmetry.space_group_name_H-M   'P 1'
#
loop_
_entity.id
_entity.type
_entity.pdbx_description
1 polymer ?
#
loop_
_entity_poly.entity_id
_entity_poly.type
_entity_poly.pdbx_seq_one_letter_code
_entity_poly.pdbx_strand_id
1 'polypeptide(L)' 'MNGLFGINGLGGYIIAVVLLLAVVFGLGYTAVITQKAEANNPYVIENANSIQMKSVENAQHFQNAKE' A
#
# COMPACT_ATOMS: atom_id res chain seq x y z
N MET A 1 22.71 30.37 23.26
CA MET A 1 21.70 29.86 22.30
C MET A 1 21.54 28.36 22.52
N ASN A 2 20.71 27.97 23.50
CA ASN A 2 20.40 26.57 23.83
C ASN A 2 18.93 26.28 23.53
N GLY A 3 18.47 26.67 22.34
CA GLY A 3 17.19 26.20 21.83
C GLY A 3 17.31 24.74 21.41
N LEU A 4 16.19 24.03 21.34
CA LEU A 4 16.06 22.64 20.87
C LEU A 4 16.70 22.40 19.47
N PHE A 5 17.11 23.48 18.79
CA PHE A 5 17.74 23.53 17.48
C PHE A 5 18.99 24.45 17.40
N GLY A 6 19.96 24.34 18.32
CA GLY A 6 21.32 24.91 18.14
C GLY A 6 22.13 24.17 17.06
N ILE A 7 23.44 24.44 16.87
CA ILE A 7 24.30 23.65 15.93
C ILE A 7 24.17 22.14 16.20
N ASN A 8 24.03 21.74 17.47
CA ASN A 8 23.75 20.37 17.88
C ASN A 8 22.35 19.86 17.45
N GLY A 9 21.35 20.73 17.33
CA GLY A 9 20.01 20.38 16.87
C GLY A 9 19.83 20.44 15.35
N LEU A 10 20.62 21.25 14.62
CA LEU A 10 20.67 21.18 13.15
C LEU A 10 21.27 19.84 12.69
N GLY A 11 22.32 19.37 13.36
CA GLY A 11 22.89 18.04 13.11
C GLY A 11 21.87 16.92 13.35
N GLY A 12 21.16 16.96 14.48
CA GLY A 12 20.08 16.00 14.78
C GLY A 12 18.93 16.04 13.77
N TYR A 13 18.55 17.23 13.30
CA TYR A 13 17.54 17.41 12.25
C TYR A 13 17.96 16.74 10.93
N ILE A 14 19.19 16.98 10.46
CA ILE A 14 19.68 16.38 9.21
C ILE A 14 19.70 14.85 9.32
N ILE A 15 20.16 14.32 10.47
CA ILE A 15 20.15 12.87 10.72
C ILE A 15 18.72 12.32 10.67
N ALA A 16 17.76 12.97 11.33
CA ALA A 16 16.36 12.54 11.32
C ALA A 16 15.76 12.55 9.90
N VAL A 17 16.05 13.57 9.09
CA VAL A 17 15.60 13.65 7.69
C VAL A 17 16.21 12.54 6.85
N VAL A 18 17.51 12.28 6.97
CA VAL A 18 18.16 11.18 6.23
C VAL A 18 17.59 9.83 6.62
N LEU A 19 17.35 9.59 7.92
CA LEU A 19 16.73 8.36 8.39
C LEU A 19 15.30 8.19 7.85
N LEU A 20 14.50 9.26 7.87
CA LEU A 20 13.15 9.26 7.30
C LEU A 20 13.20 8.91 5.80
N LEU A 21 14.06 9.57 5.04
CA LEU A 21 14.20 9.34 3.60
C LEU A 21 14.69 7.92 3.28
N ALA A 22 15.60 7.37 4.09
CA ALA A 22 16.06 6.00 3.96
C ALA A 22 14.93 4.99 4.17
N VAL A 23 14.08 5.20 5.18
CA VAL A 23 12.89 4.36 5.42
C VAL A 23 11.90 4.48 4.27
N VAL A 24 11.58 5.71 3.83
CA VAL A 24 10.67 5.95 2.71
C VAL A 24 11.17 5.28 1.43
N PHE A 25 12.45 5.42 1.13
CA PHE A 25 13.07 4.79 -0.04
C PHE A 25 13.03 3.25 0.07
N GLY A 26 13.38 2.70 1.23
CA GLY A 26 13.36 1.25 1.47
C GLY A 26 11.96 0.65 1.28
N LEU A 27 10.94 1.26 1.89
CA LEU A 27 9.55 0.82 1.74
C LEU A 27 9.01 1.03 0.32
N GLY A 28 9.36 2.14 -0.33
CA GLY A 28 8.95 2.40 -1.72
C GLY A 28 9.57 1.41 -2.70
N TYR A 29 10.85 1.09 -2.52
CA TYR A 29 11.57 0.13 -3.35
C TYR A 29 11.00 -1.30 -3.20
N THR A 30 10.73 -1.75 -1.97
CA THR A 30 10.11 -3.06 -1.75
C THR A 30 8.71 -3.12 -2.33
N ALA A 31 7.91 -2.07 -2.20
CA ALA A 31 6.58 -1.99 -2.80
C ALA A 31 6.62 -2.13 -4.33
N VAL A 32 7.54 -1.41 -5.01
CA VAL A 32 7.70 -1.50 -6.47
C VAL A 32 8.13 -2.89 -6.91
N ILE A 33 9.05 -3.54 -6.19
CA ILE A 33 9.46 -4.92 -6.49
C ILE A 33 8.27 -5.88 -6.36
N THR A 34 7.53 -5.80 -5.25
CA THR A 34 6.37 -6.65 -5.01
C THR A 34 5.32 -6.44 -6.10
N GLN A 35 5.02 -5.19 -6.44
CA GLN A 35 4.08 -4.88 -7.53
C GLN A 35 4.54 -5.47 -8.87
N LYS A 36 5.84 -5.38 -9.19
CA LYS A 36 6.40 -5.96 -10.41
C LYS A 36 6.31 -7.49 -10.42
N ALA A 37 6.55 -8.14 -9.28
CA ALA A 37 6.43 -9.58 -9.15
C ALA A 37 4.98 -10.03 -9.38
N GLU A 38 4.03 -9.43 -8.67
CA GLU A 38 2.61 -9.81 -8.73
C GLU A 38 1.94 -9.42 -10.05
N ALA A 39 2.40 -8.36 -10.73
CA ALA A 39 1.92 -8.03 -12.08
C ALA A 39 2.14 -9.17 -13.09
N ASN A 40 3.11 -10.05 -12.84
CA ASN A 40 3.40 -11.21 -13.68
C ASN A 40 2.89 -12.54 -13.08
N ASN A 41 2.25 -12.51 -11.91
CA ASN A 41 1.69 -13.66 -11.22
C ASN A 41 0.16 -13.57 -11.15
N PRO A 42 -0.56 -13.70 -12.29
CA PRO A 42 -2.01 -13.68 -12.27
C PRO A 42 -2.56 -14.89 -11.50
N TYR A 43 -3.66 -14.68 -10.77
CA TYR A 43 -4.41 -15.79 -10.17
C TYR A 43 -4.90 -16.75 -11.26
N VAL A 44 -4.59 -18.04 -11.09
CA VAL A 44 -5.09 -19.10 -11.96
C VAL A 44 -6.37 -19.65 -11.37
N ILE A 45 -7.44 -19.65 -12.17
CA ILE A 45 -8.70 -20.30 -11.82
C ILE A 45 -8.55 -21.79 -12.16
N GLU A 46 -8.16 -22.60 -11.19
CA GLU A 46 -8.02 -24.06 -11.39
C GLU A 46 -9.37 -24.76 -11.61
N ASN A 47 -10.41 -24.28 -10.93
CA ASN A 47 -11.77 -24.81 -11.06
C ASN A 47 -12.79 -23.67 -11.12
N ALA A 48 -13.19 -23.30 -12.34
CA ALA A 48 -14.19 -22.25 -12.56
C ALA A 48 -15.56 -22.60 -11.96
N ASN A 49 -15.89 -23.89 -11.83
CA ASN A 49 -17.16 -24.35 -11.25
C ASN A 49 -17.19 -24.24 -9.72
N SER A 50 -16.04 -24.14 -9.04
CA SER A 50 -15.98 -23.86 -7.60
C SER A 50 -16.03 -22.37 -7.28
N ILE A 51 -15.93 -21.50 -8.29
CA ILE A 51 -16.20 -20.08 -8.11
C ILE A 51 -17.71 -19.95 -7.89
N GLN A 52 -18.10 -19.68 -6.65
CA GLN A 52 -19.48 -19.36 -6.33
C GLN A 52 -19.85 -18.08 -7.09
N MET A 53 -20.53 -18.24 -8.22
CA MET A 53 -21.16 -17.12 -8.89
C MET A 53 -22.12 -16.51 -7.87
N LYS A 54 -21.98 -15.20 -7.62
CA LYS A 54 -22.93 -14.44 -6.81
C LYS A 54 -24.33 -14.87 -7.26
N SER A 55 -25.07 -15.51 -6.35
CA SER A 55 -26.31 -16.17 -6.72
C SER A 55 -27.30 -15.14 -7.29
N VAL A 56 -28.27 -15.60 -8.07
CA VAL A 56 -29.28 -14.71 -8.67
C VAL A 56 -30.04 -13.93 -7.57
N GLU A 57 -30.13 -14.50 -6.36
CA GLU A 57 -30.66 -13.85 -5.17
C GLU A 57 -29.85 -12.62 -4.70
N ASN A 58 -28.57 -12.47 -5.06
CA ASN A 58 -27.82 -11.25 -4.74
C ASN A 58 -28.41 -9.99 -5.41
N ALA A 59 -29.17 -10.14 -6.50
CA ALA A 59 -29.93 -9.04 -7.10
C ALA A 59 -31.01 -8.50 -6.15
N GLN A 60 -31.46 -9.28 -5.15
CA GLN A 60 -32.45 -8.87 -4.15
C GLN A 60 -31.84 -8.05 -3.00
N HIS A 61 -30.51 -7.98 -2.90
CA HIS A 61 -29.80 -7.28 -1.83
C HIS A 61 -29.13 -5.96 -2.26
N PHE A 62 -29.32 -5.54 -3.52
CA PHE A 62 -28.94 -4.22 -4.00
C PHE A 62 -30.20 -3.34 -4.18
N GLN A 63 -30.27 -2.22 -3.47
CA GLN A 63 -31.16 -1.12 -3.88
C GLN A 63 -30.42 -0.30 -4.93
N ASN A 64 -31.00 -0.17 -6.12
CA ASN A 64 -30.51 0.78 -7.12
C ASN A 64 -30.62 2.18 -6.52
N ALA A 65 -29.48 2.85 -6.36
CA ALA A 65 -29.47 4.25 -5.98
C ALA A 65 -29.95 5.06 -7.19
N LYS A 66 -31.26 5.37 -7.20
CA LYS A 66 -32.02 6.23 -8.12
C LYS A 66 -32.80 5.48 -9.21
N GLU A 67 -34.13 5.45 -9.03
CA GLU A 67 -35.09 5.69 -10.11
C GLU A 67 -35.41 7.19 -10.15
#